data_AF-A0A5D0EKC9-F1
#
_entry.id   AF-A0A5D0EKC9-F1
#
_cell.length_a   1.000
_cell.length_b   1.000
_cell.length_c   1.000
_cell.angle_alpha   90.00
_cell.angle_beta   90.00
_cell.angle_gamma   90.00
#
_symmetry.space_group_name_H-M   'P 1'
#
loop_
_entity.id
_entity.type
_entity.pdbx_description
1 polymer ?
#
loop_
_entity_poly.entity_id
_entity_poly.type
_entity_poly.pdbx_seq_one_letter_code
_entity_poly.pdbx_strand_id
1 'polypeptide(L)'
;MTGYAERKGRSGKRSELKKSINDSTFTALRHDVINSPSFLGLSNSAKVAFLHLLAKYNRKNNGDLSAPQSRSKQEFNLSAPSLRTGLKELEQNGFIETTRQGGKNQCSLYALTCFPLNDVNKAGIFIKATERPSDKWKKSF
;
A
#
# COMPACT_ATOMS: atom_id res chain seq x y z
N MET A 1 23.81 25.45 9.68
CA MET A 1 24.30 24.58 8.59
C MET A 1 24.83 23.30 9.19
N THR A 2 24.34 22.13 8.77
CA THR A 2 24.79 20.82 9.27
C THR A 2 26.24 20.57 8.84
N GLY A 3 27.10 20.15 9.77
CA GLY A 3 28.56 20.05 9.57
C GLY A 3 28.97 18.94 8.59
N TYR A 4 30.13 19.09 7.95
CA TYR A 4 30.63 18.14 6.96
C TYR A 4 30.73 16.70 7.50
N ALA A 5 31.16 16.53 8.75
CA ALA A 5 31.25 15.22 9.42
C ALA A 5 29.87 14.54 9.58
N GLU A 6 28.84 15.30 9.94
CA GLU A 6 27.46 14.80 10.07
C GLU A 6 26.88 14.37 8.71
N ARG A 7 27.19 15.11 7.63
CA ARG A 7 26.79 14.73 6.27
C ARG A 7 27.48 13.43 5.83
N LYS A 8 28.78 13.29 6.09
CA LYS A 8 29.55 12.08 5.76
C LYS A 8 29.04 10.86 6.54
N GLY A 9 28.74 11.01 7.84
CA GLY A 9 28.14 9.95 8.66
C GLY A 9 26.74 9.50 8.19
N ARG A 10 25.88 10.44 7.77
CA ARG A 10 24.56 10.12 7.19
C ARG A 10 24.66 9.41 5.84
N SER A 11 25.62 9.81 5.00
CA SER A 11 25.89 9.18 3.71
C SER A 11 26.38 7.73 3.87
N GLY A 12 27.28 7.47 4.84
CA GLY A 12 27.77 6.12 5.16
C GLY A 12 26.66 5.17 5.56
N LYS A 13 25.82 5.56 6.54
CA LYS A 13 24.68 4.74 7.01
C LYS A 13 23.69 4.40 5.90
N ARG A 14 23.43 5.33 4.97
CA ARG A 14 22.54 5.08 3.83
C ARG A 14 23.15 4.09 2.83
N SER A 15 24.46 4.15 2.61
CA SER A 15 25.17 3.19 1.75
C SER A 15 25.18 1.79 2.36
N GLU A 16 25.42 1.68 3.66
CA GLU A 16 25.36 0.41 4.40
C GLU A 16 23.97 -0.22 4.32
N LEU A 17 22.91 0.55 4.60
CA LEU A 17 21.53 0.06 4.48
C LEU A 17 21.22 -0.42 3.06
N LYS A 18 21.67 0.33 2.04
CA LYS A 18 21.44 -0.03 0.64
C LYS A 18 22.13 -1.36 0.29
N LYS A 19 23.36 -1.56 0.76
CA LYS A 19 24.09 -2.83 0.61
C LYS A 19 23.39 -3.98 1.35
N SER A 20 22.93 -3.75 2.58
CA SER A 20 22.27 -4.80 3.38
C SER A 20 20.93 -5.28 2.78
N ILE A 21 20.30 -4.47 1.91
CA ILE A 21 19.06 -4.82 1.20
C ILE A 21 19.30 -5.18 -0.27
N ASN A 22 20.52 -5.57 -0.64
CA ASN A 22 20.90 -5.95 -2.01
C ASN A 22 20.56 -4.87 -3.05
N ASP A 23 20.82 -3.61 -2.73
CA ASP A 23 20.52 -2.44 -3.58
C ASP A 23 19.04 -2.28 -3.97
N SER A 24 18.14 -3.02 -3.31
CA SER A 24 16.71 -3.03 -3.60
C SER A 24 15.95 -1.90 -2.90
N THR A 25 14.64 -1.85 -3.14
CA THR A 25 13.71 -0.96 -2.44
C THR A 25 12.83 -1.76 -1.50
N PHE A 26 12.25 -1.08 -0.50
CA PHE A 26 11.33 -1.69 0.45
C PHE A 26 10.21 -0.73 0.83
N THR A 27 9.06 -1.33 1.15
CA THR A 27 7.94 -0.64 1.77
C THR A 27 8.00 -0.86 3.27
N ALA A 28 8.13 0.23 4.03
CA ALA A 28 8.13 0.15 5.49
C ALA A 28 6.70 -0.09 5.98
N LEU A 29 6.43 -1.28 6.50
CA LEU A 29 5.13 -1.62 7.08
C LEU A 29 5.22 -1.56 8.60
N ARG A 30 4.32 -0.80 9.23
CA ARG A 30 4.33 -0.61 10.68
C ARG A 30 3.90 -1.88 11.41
N HIS A 31 4.53 -2.16 12.54
CA HIS A 31 4.21 -3.33 13.37
C HIS A 31 2.79 -3.30 13.94
N ASP A 32 2.27 -2.11 14.28
CA ASP A 32 0.92 -1.98 14.83
C ASP A 32 -0.18 -2.37 13.82
N VAL A 33 0.08 -2.21 12.53
CA VAL A 33 -0.83 -2.64 11.46
C VAL A 33 -0.86 -4.17 11.38
N ILE A 34 0.31 -4.81 11.21
CA ILE A 34 0.39 -6.27 10.97
C ILE A 34 0.09 -7.12 12.19
N ASN A 35 0.38 -6.58 13.38
CA ASN A 35 0.11 -7.28 14.64
C ASN A 35 -1.29 -6.96 15.19
N SER A 36 -2.08 -6.14 14.48
CA SER A 36 -3.45 -5.84 14.90
C SER A 36 -4.32 -7.11 14.82
N PRO A 37 -5.26 -7.32 15.77
CA PRO A 37 -6.21 -8.42 15.69
C PRO A 37 -6.99 -8.42 14.37
N SER A 38 -7.36 -7.23 13.88
CA SER A 38 -8.07 -7.06 12.60
C SER A 38 -7.26 -7.57 11.41
N PHE A 39 -5.94 -7.34 11.37
CA PHE A 39 -5.09 -7.83 10.28
C PHE A 39 -4.85 -9.33 10.39
N LEU A 40 -4.63 -9.83 11.61
CA LEU A 40 -4.43 -11.25 11.89
C LEU A 40 -5.68 -12.07 11.51
N GLY A 41 -6.88 -11.52 11.72
CA GLY A 41 -8.16 -12.12 11.36
C GLY A 41 -8.47 -12.16 9.86
N LEU A 42 -7.72 -11.46 9.02
CA LEU A 42 -7.97 -11.44 7.57
C LEU A 42 -7.77 -12.82 6.94
N SER A 43 -8.57 -13.10 5.91
CA SER A 43 -8.38 -14.26 5.03
C SER A 43 -7.01 -14.23 4.32
N ASN A 44 -6.54 -15.41 3.91
CA ASN A 44 -5.32 -15.51 3.13
C ASN A 44 -5.40 -14.71 1.81
N SER A 45 -6.57 -14.70 1.15
CA SER A 45 -6.78 -13.89 -0.04
C SER A 45 -6.64 -12.39 0.21
N ALA A 46 -7.15 -11.87 1.33
CA ALA A 46 -7.02 -10.48 1.71
C ALA A 46 -5.55 -10.13 2.04
N LYS A 47 -4.87 -10.98 2.83
CA LYS A 47 -3.44 -10.79 3.15
C LYS A 47 -2.57 -10.78 1.89
N VAL A 48 -2.79 -11.71 0.96
CA VAL A 48 -2.08 -11.74 -0.33
C VAL A 48 -2.37 -10.48 -1.14
N ALA A 49 -3.65 -10.10 -1.29
CA ALA A 49 -4.01 -8.86 -2.00
C ALA A 49 -3.34 -7.62 -1.41
N PHE A 50 -3.33 -7.50 -0.08
CA PHE A 50 -2.68 -6.40 0.63
C PHE A 50 -1.17 -6.36 0.37
N LEU A 51 -0.47 -7.50 0.46
CA LEU A 51 0.97 -7.59 0.19
C LEU A 51 1.32 -7.19 -1.25
N HIS A 52 0.51 -7.58 -2.24
CA HIS A 52 0.73 -7.17 -3.62
C HIS A 52 0.48 -5.67 -3.84
N LEU A 53 -0.54 -5.08 -3.20
CA LEU A 53 -0.72 -3.62 -3.20
C LEU A 53 0.46 -2.90 -2.54
N LEU A 54 0.96 -3.44 -1.43
CA LEU A 54 2.13 -2.94 -0.70
C LEU A 54 3.42 -3.00 -1.55
N ALA A 55 3.58 -4.05 -2.36
CA ALA A 55 4.70 -4.20 -3.28
C ALA A 55 4.65 -3.19 -4.45
N LYS A 56 3.45 -2.78 -4.87
CA LYS A 56 3.24 -1.74 -5.89
C LYS A 56 3.40 -0.32 -5.35
N TYR A 57 3.31 -0.14 -4.03
CA TYR A 57 3.42 1.17 -3.40
C TYR A 57 4.85 1.70 -3.42
N ASN A 58 5.04 2.93 -3.89
CA ASN A 58 6.36 3.56 -4.08
C ASN A 58 6.52 4.90 -3.33
N ARG A 59 5.66 5.17 -2.34
CA ARG A 59 5.60 6.42 -1.56
C ARG A 59 5.09 7.65 -2.30
N LYS A 60 4.79 7.54 -3.60
CA LYS A 60 4.29 8.62 -4.44
C LYS A 60 2.97 8.30 -5.15
N ASN A 61 2.47 7.07 -5.00
CA ASN A 61 1.29 6.56 -5.72
C ASN A 61 0.19 6.02 -4.81
N ASN A 62 0.21 6.30 -3.49
CA ASN A 62 -0.89 5.91 -2.63
C ASN A 62 -2.15 6.71 -3.00
N GLY A 63 -3.19 6.01 -3.45
CA GLY A 63 -4.33 6.60 -4.14
C GLY A 63 -4.48 6.15 -5.60
N ASP A 64 -3.45 5.48 -6.15
CA ASP A 64 -3.40 4.97 -7.52
C ASP A 64 -2.87 3.52 -7.58
N LEU A 65 -3.20 2.70 -6.59
CA LEU A 65 -2.83 1.28 -6.60
C LEU A 65 -3.90 0.48 -7.33
N SER A 66 -3.53 -0.21 -8.40
CA SER A 66 -4.46 -0.99 -9.22
C SER A 66 -4.49 -2.47 -8.83
N ALA A 67 -5.67 -3.06 -8.87
CA ALA A 67 -5.88 -4.51 -8.74
C ALA A 67 -6.84 -5.02 -9.83
N PRO A 68 -6.39 -5.11 -11.10
CA PRO A 68 -7.23 -5.54 -12.21
C PRO A 68 -7.57 -7.03 -12.11
N GLN A 69 -8.87 -7.36 -12.17
CA GLN A 69 -9.36 -8.74 -12.08
C GLN A 69 -8.84 -9.65 -13.21
N SER A 70 -8.63 -9.09 -14.40
CA SER A 70 -8.08 -9.79 -15.56
C SER A 70 -6.64 -10.28 -15.36
N ARG A 71 -5.87 -9.66 -14.46
CA ARG A 71 -4.51 -10.06 -14.12
C ARG A 71 -4.38 -10.65 -12.72
N SER A 72 -5.50 -11.00 -12.08
CA SER A 72 -5.54 -11.61 -10.74
C SER A 72 -4.56 -12.78 -10.60
N LYS A 73 -4.56 -13.71 -11.55
CA LYS A 73 -3.68 -14.87 -11.50
C LYS A 73 -2.20 -14.54 -11.71
N GLN A 74 -1.90 -13.60 -12.62
CA GLN A 74 -0.52 -13.23 -12.96
C GLN A 74 0.12 -12.33 -11.90
N GLU A 75 -0.62 -11.34 -11.42
CA GLU A 75 -0.09 -10.31 -10.51
C GLU A 75 -0.26 -10.67 -9.05
N PHE A 76 -1.32 -11.39 -8.66
CA PHE A 76 -1.66 -11.68 -7.26
C PHE A 76 -1.61 -13.17 -6.91
N ASN A 77 -1.42 -14.05 -7.91
CA ASN A 77 -1.58 -15.49 -7.79
C ASN A 77 -2.92 -15.93 -7.17
N LEU A 78 -3.97 -15.15 -7.40
CA LEU A 78 -5.33 -15.44 -6.93
C LEU A 78 -6.27 -15.67 -8.11
N SER A 79 -7.36 -16.42 -7.87
CA SER A 79 -8.48 -16.41 -8.80
C SER A 79 -9.16 -15.02 -8.77
N ALA A 80 -9.84 -14.63 -9.85
CA ALA A 80 -10.57 -13.36 -9.87
C ALA A 80 -11.63 -13.26 -8.74
N PRO A 81 -12.45 -14.31 -8.46
CA PRO A 81 -13.34 -14.31 -7.30
C PRO A 81 -12.60 -14.11 -5.97
N SER A 82 -11.48 -14.80 -5.75
CA SER A 82 -10.71 -14.68 -4.51
C SER A 82 -10.09 -13.29 -4.34
N LEU A 83 -9.55 -12.70 -5.41
CA LEU A 83 -9.04 -11.32 -5.37
C LEU A 83 -10.16 -10.34 -5.05
N ARG A 84 -11.33 -10.47 -5.69
CA ARG A 84 -12.50 -9.62 -5.43
C ARG A 84 -12.96 -9.72 -3.96
N THR A 85 -13.07 -10.94 -3.43
CA THR A 85 -13.46 -11.15 -2.02
C THR A 85 -12.41 -10.59 -1.06
N GLY A 86 -11.13 -10.83 -1.31
CA GLY A 86 -10.04 -10.30 -0.48
C GLY A 86 -9.99 -8.76 -0.47
N LEU A 87 -10.16 -8.11 -1.63
CA LEU A 87 -10.22 -6.64 -1.70
C LEU A 87 -11.42 -6.08 -0.93
N LYS A 88 -12.60 -6.71 -1.07
CA LYS A 88 -13.80 -6.31 -0.33
C LYS A 88 -13.59 -6.43 1.19
N GLU A 89 -13.00 -7.53 1.64
CA GLU A 89 -12.68 -7.75 3.05
C GLU A 89 -11.69 -6.71 3.59
N LEU A 90 -10.65 -6.37 2.82
CA LEU A 90 -9.70 -5.32 3.19
C LEU A 90 -10.37 -3.95 3.31
N GLU A 91 -11.30 -3.62 2.43
CA GLU A 91 -12.05 -2.36 2.46
C GLU A 91 -13.00 -2.32 3.66
N GLN A 92 -13.71 -3.41 3.93
CA GLN A 92 -14.60 -3.55 5.10
C GLN A 92 -13.85 -3.42 6.42
N ASN A 93 -12.65 -4.00 6.51
CA ASN A 93 -11.77 -3.89 7.69
C ASN A 93 -10.92 -2.62 7.69
N GLY A 94 -11.10 -1.72 6.72
CA GLY A 94 -10.45 -0.41 6.69
C GLY A 94 -8.94 -0.42 6.42
N PHE A 95 -8.38 -1.50 5.86
CA PHE A 95 -6.95 -1.56 5.48
C PHE A 95 -6.67 -0.92 4.12
N ILE A 96 -7.68 -0.90 3.25
CA ILE A 96 -7.65 -0.16 1.99
C ILE A 96 -8.88 0.73 1.86
N GLU A 97 -8.80 1.72 0.98
CA GLU A 97 -9.96 2.50 0.53
C GLU A 97 -9.98 2.58 -0.99
N THR A 98 -11.16 2.45 -1.59
CA THR A 98 -11.34 2.68 -3.03
C THR A 98 -11.29 4.17 -3.32
N THR A 99 -10.28 4.60 -4.08
CA THR A 99 -10.11 6.00 -4.47
C THR A 99 -10.74 6.30 -5.83
N ARG A 100 -10.89 5.28 -6.68
CA ARG A 100 -11.69 5.33 -7.91
C ARG A 100 -12.44 4.03 -8.06
N GLN A 101 -13.76 4.11 -8.15
CA GLN A 101 -14.58 2.96 -8.51
C GLN A 101 -14.30 2.59 -9.97
N GLY A 102 -14.01 1.31 -10.21
CA GLY A 102 -13.88 0.75 -11.56
C GLY A 102 -15.23 0.60 -12.27
N GLY A 103 -15.18 0.19 -13.54
CA GLY A 103 -16.34 0.02 -14.40
C GLY A 103 -16.04 -0.88 -15.59
N LYS A 104 -16.88 -0.82 -16.63
CA LYS A 104 -16.62 -1.55 -17.88
C LYS A 104 -15.27 -1.11 -18.46
N ASN A 105 -14.34 -2.06 -18.63
CA ASN A 105 -12.98 -1.83 -19.12
C ASN A 105 -12.12 -0.87 -18.25
N GLN A 106 -12.48 -0.68 -16.97
CA GLN A 106 -11.75 0.22 -16.08
C GLN A 106 -11.55 -0.44 -14.71
N CYS A 107 -10.30 -0.61 -14.29
CA CYS A 107 -10.01 -1.17 -12.97
C CYS A 107 -10.22 -0.13 -11.85
N SER A 108 -10.65 -0.60 -10.69
CA SER A 108 -10.66 0.21 -9.48
C SER A 108 -9.26 0.56 -9.03
N LEU A 109 -9.12 1.73 -8.41
CA LEU A 109 -7.90 2.21 -7.78
C LEU A 109 -8.10 2.25 -6.27
N TYR A 110 -7.02 1.98 -5.54
CA TYR A 110 -7.03 1.84 -4.10
C TYR A 110 -5.90 2.66 -3.45
N ALA A 111 -6.09 2.96 -2.18
CA ALA A 111 -5.06 3.44 -1.27
C ALA A 111 -4.95 2.53 -0.05
N LEU A 112 -3.73 2.39 0.47
CA LEU A 112 -3.43 1.72 1.74
C LEU A 112 -3.62 2.74 2.87
N THR A 113 -4.56 2.50 3.79
CA THR A 113 -4.94 3.46 4.84
C THR A 113 -3.87 3.67 5.91
N CYS A 114 -2.91 2.75 6.01
CA CYS A 114 -1.75 2.84 6.91
C CYS A 114 -0.63 3.78 6.41
N PHE A 115 -0.79 4.35 5.20
CA PHE A 115 0.08 5.38 4.63
C PHE A 115 -0.73 6.65 4.33
N PRO A 116 -0.10 7.84 4.32
CA PRO A 116 -0.75 9.04 3.81
C PRO A 116 -1.09 8.90 2.32
N LEU A 117 -2.18 9.55 1.88
CA LEU A 117 -2.48 9.74 0.47
C LEU A 117 -1.43 10.63 -0.18
N ASN A 118 -1.15 10.34 -1.45
CA ASN A 118 -0.34 11.19 -2.29
C ASN A 118 -1.23 12.09 -3.15
N ASP A 119 -0.66 13.20 -3.64
CA ASP A 119 -1.29 13.98 -4.70
C ASP A 119 -1.34 13.12 -5.97
N VAL A 120 -2.56 12.80 -6.41
CA VAL A 120 -2.80 12.03 -7.63
C VAL A 120 -3.76 12.82 -8.50
N ASN A 121 -3.26 13.28 -9.65
CA ASN A 121 -4.05 13.93 -10.68
C ASN A 121 -3.83 13.21 -12.02
N LYS A 122 -4.43 12.03 -12.15
CA LYS A 122 -4.37 11.20 -13.35
C LYS A 122 -5.52 10.20 -13.38
N ALA A 123 -5.78 9.62 -14.55
CA ALA A 123 -6.78 8.57 -14.73
C ALA A 123 -8.19 8.93 -14.20
N GLY A 124 -8.58 10.21 -14.27
CA GLY A 124 -9.92 10.67 -13.86
C GLY A 124 -10.13 10.77 -12.34
N ILE A 125 -9.07 10.80 -11.54
CA ILE A 125 -9.12 11.13 -10.12
C ILE A 125 -8.29 12.36 -9.79
N PHE A 126 -8.79 13.14 -8.83
CA PHE A 126 -8.10 14.27 -8.22
C PHE A 126 -8.07 14.07 -6.70
N ILE A 127 -6.97 13.52 -6.20
CA ILE A 127 -6.74 13.27 -4.77
C ILE A 127 -5.70 14.27 -4.29
N LYS A 128 -5.99 14.91 -3.16
CA LYS A 128 -5.03 15.74 -2.44
C LYS A 128 -4.25 14.89 -1.43
N ALA A 129 -2.96 15.16 -1.31
CA ALA A 129 -2.11 14.52 -0.32
C ALA A 129 -2.63 14.81 1.09
N THR A 130 -2.50 13.82 1.96
CA THR A 130 -2.79 13.96 3.40
C THR A 130 -1.49 13.93 4.17
N GLU A 131 -1.40 14.70 5.25
CA GLU A 131 -0.18 14.70 6.08
C GLU A 131 0.00 13.41 6.89
N ARG A 132 -1.10 12.74 7.26
CA ARG A 132 -1.10 11.56 8.14
C ARG A 132 -1.88 10.41 7.51
N PRO A 133 -1.49 9.14 7.80
CA PRO A 133 -2.32 7.98 7.49
C PRO A 133 -3.72 8.11 8.10
N SER A 134 -4.74 7.63 7.40
CA SER A 134 -6.12 7.64 7.92
C SER A 134 -6.36 6.54 8.96
N ASP A 135 -5.57 5.46 8.93
CA ASP A 135 -5.61 4.34 9.88
C ASP A 135 -7.05 3.83 10.13
N LYS A 136 -7.89 3.76 9.09
CA LYS A 136 -9.31 3.36 9.22
C LYS A 136 -9.49 2.00 9.88
N TRP A 137 -8.49 1.12 9.75
CA TRP A 137 -8.41 -0.19 10.40
C TRP A 137 -8.41 -0.16 11.94
N LYS A 138 -8.14 1.00 12.57
CA LYS A 138 -8.23 1.18 14.03
C LYS A 138 -9.64 1.38 14.54
N LYS A 139 -10.62 1.63 13.67
CA LYS A 139 -12.01 1.83 14.10
C LYS A 139 -12.57 0.50 14.60
N SER A 140 -12.81 0.41 15.92
CA SER A 140 -13.70 -0.61 16.48
C SER A 140 -15.13 -0.23 16.10
N PHE A 141 -15.87 -1.18 15.53
CA PHE A 141 -17.32 -1.09 15.41
C PHE A 141 -17.97 -1.43 16.75
#